data_AF-A0A9D2EID8-F1
#
_entry.id   AF-A0A9D2EID8-F1
#
_cell.length_a   1.000
_cell.length_b   1.000
_cell.length_c   1.000
_cell.angle_alpha   90.00
_cell.angle_beta   90.00
_cell.angle_gamma   90.00
#
_symmetry.space_group_name_H-M   'P 1'
#
loop_
_entity.id
_entity.type
_entity.pdbx_description
1 polymer ?
#
loop_
_entity_poly.entity_id
_entity_poly.type
_entity_poly.pdbx_seq_one_letter_code
_entity_poly.pdbx_strand_id
1 'polypeptide(L)'
;MITTYFANWKTCLRISAVAMVMIVAVLAVKPVSVEAKASDYSQDIDGWLEACQKVGKDLTKYNFTYGSHSKSTFAKSVKNGRKANCASYVSWCLQEFGVLKKGQTFYTNRGRLVKRFKSWRGKVEIIRINEQTSKVKNLKPGDIVAWGDIVHTNIYAGENAKGEKLWLDGGSAATTKGSVRRYYRADKIMTYDYLNKHKIAFVIRIKGL
;
A
#
# COMPACT_ATOMS: atom_id res chain seq x y z
N MET A 1 -56.60 -52.14 -2.19
CA MET A 1 -55.53 -51.83 -3.17
C MET A 1 -54.70 -50.67 -2.66
N ILE A 2 -53.59 -50.95 -1.97
CA ILE A 2 -52.53 -49.95 -1.73
C ILE A 2 -51.22 -50.71 -1.93
N THR A 3 -50.62 -50.53 -3.09
CA THR A 3 -49.26 -50.97 -3.42
C THR A 3 -48.39 -49.74 -3.58
N THR A 4 -47.10 -49.93 -3.28
CA THR A 4 -45.93 -49.05 -3.54
C THR A 4 -45.54 -48.03 -2.46
N TYR A 5 -44.79 -48.50 -1.45
CA TYR A 5 -43.80 -47.69 -0.74
C TYR A 5 -42.63 -48.56 -0.24
N PHE A 6 -41.86 -49.15 -1.16
CA PHE A 6 -40.53 -49.66 -0.82
C PHE A 6 -39.57 -49.43 -1.98
N ALA A 7 -39.18 -48.18 -2.16
CA ALA A 7 -37.98 -47.83 -2.91
C ALA A 7 -37.34 -46.61 -2.25
N ASN A 8 -36.00 -46.62 -2.18
CA ASN A 8 -35.13 -45.47 -1.87
C ASN A 8 -34.74 -45.13 -0.43
N TRP A 9 -34.67 -46.10 0.48
CA TRP A 9 -34.01 -45.87 1.78
C TRP A 9 -32.47 -45.73 1.67
N LYS A 10 -31.82 -46.40 0.70
CA LYS A 10 -30.34 -46.39 0.56
C LYS A 10 -29.76 -45.15 -0.13
N THR A 11 -30.59 -44.33 -0.77
CA THR A 11 -30.16 -43.16 -1.54
C THR A 11 -30.16 -41.88 -0.69
N CYS A 12 -31.00 -41.81 0.36
CA CYS A 12 -31.04 -40.65 1.27
C CYS A 12 -29.84 -40.58 2.24
N LEU A 13 -29.23 -41.73 2.59
CA LEU A 13 -28.08 -41.73 3.50
C LEU A 13 -26.79 -41.19 2.86
N ARG A 14 -26.61 -41.35 1.54
CA ARG A 14 -25.39 -40.88 0.85
C ARG A 14 -25.41 -39.40 0.51
N ILE A 15 -26.59 -38.79 0.34
CA ILE A 15 -26.71 -37.35 0.07
C ILE A 15 -26.44 -36.53 1.35
N SER A 16 -26.80 -37.05 2.53
CA SER A 16 -26.59 -36.34 3.81
C SER A 16 -25.12 -36.26 4.24
N ALA A 17 -24.32 -37.30 3.97
CA ALA A 17 -22.90 -37.30 4.35
C ALA A 17 -22.04 -36.39 3.46
N VAL A 18 -22.31 -36.36 2.14
CA VAL A 18 -21.54 -35.52 1.20
C VAL A 18 -21.87 -34.04 1.38
N ALA A 19 -23.13 -33.69 1.68
CA ALA A 19 -23.52 -32.31 1.98
C ALA A 19 -22.92 -31.79 3.30
N MET A 20 -22.82 -32.64 4.35
CA MET A 20 -22.13 -32.25 5.59
C MET A 20 -20.62 -32.06 5.41
N VAL A 21 -19.95 -32.91 4.63
CA VAL A 21 -18.50 -32.78 4.39
C VAL A 21 -18.18 -31.50 3.58
N MET A 22 -19.05 -31.11 2.65
CA MET A 22 -18.88 -29.87 1.87
C MET A 22 -19.20 -28.61 2.69
N ILE A 23 -20.10 -28.67 3.68
CA ILE A 23 -20.39 -27.53 4.57
C ILE A 23 -19.26 -27.34 5.61
N VAL A 24 -18.63 -28.42 6.09
CA VAL A 24 -17.52 -28.31 7.06
C VAL A 24 -16.22 -27.83 6.38
N ALA A 25 -15.98 -28.18 5.12
CA ALA A 25 -14.80 -27.72 4.38
C ALA A 25 -14.83 -26.22 4.02
N VAL A 26 -16.00 -25.60 3.90
CA VAL A 26 -16.13 -24.17 3.56
C VAL A 26 -16.03 -23.25 4.79
N LEU A 27 -16.15 -23.79 6.01
CA LEU A 27 -16.13 -22.98 7.24
C LEU A 27 -14.76 -22.86 7.93
N ALA A 28 -13.71 -23.49 7.38
CA ALA A 28 -12.36 -23.40 7.93
C ALA A 28 -11.42 -22.42 7.18
N VAL A 29 -11.89 -21.73 6.13
CA VAL A 29 -11.10 -20.65 5.53
C VAL A 29 -11.41 -19.37 6.30
N LYS A 30 -10.75 -19.22 7.46
CA LYS A 30 -10.57 -17.88 8.04
C LYS A 30 -10.05 -17.00 6.89
N PRO A 31 -10.61 -15.79 6.66
CA PRO A 31 -9.93 -14.86 5.79
C PRO A 31 -8.56 -14.67 6.43
N VAL A 32 -7.51 -15.22 5.82
CA VAL A 32 -6.16 -14.92 6.22
C VAL A 32 -5.98 -13.47 5.82
N SER A 33 -6.36 -12.58 6.74
CA SER A 33 -5.72 -11.30 6.87
C SER A 33 -4.27 -11.63 7.19
N VAL A 34 -3.48 -11.84 6.13
CA VAL A 34 -2.03 -11.84 6.21
C VAL A 34 -1.67 -10.41 6.59
N GLU A 35 -1.80 -10.09 7.88
CA GLU A 35 -1.11 -8.95 8.46
C GLU A 35 0.35 -9.34 8.43
N ALA A 36 1.08 -8.85 7.43
CA ALA A 36 2.51 -9.05 7.38
C ALA A 36 3.10 -8.52 8.68
N LYS A 37 3.89 -9.36 9.35
CA LYS A 37 4.72 -8.86 10.44
C LYS A 37 5.93 -8.22 9.79
N ALA A 38 6.51 -7.20 10.45
CA ALA A 38 7.73 -6.56 9.98
C ALA A 38 8.90 -7.54 9.70
N SER A 39 8.81 -8.78 10.22
CA SER A 39 9.73 -9.90 9.97
C SER A 39 9.68 -10.48 8.55
N ASP A 40 8.68 -10.14 7.74
CA ASP A 40 8.44 -10.80 6.45
C ASP A 40 9.26 -10.19 5.30
N TYR A 41 9.98 -9.09 5.56
CA TYR A 41 10.82 -8.39 4.58
C TYR A 41 12.28 -8.36 5.04
N SER A 42 13.21 -8.44 4.09
CA SER A 42 14.61 -8.07 4.33
C SER A 42 14.68 -6.65 4.88
N GLN A 43 15.54 -6.42 5.87
CA GLN A 43 15.68 -5.10 6.50
C GLN A 43 16.66 -4.22 5.71
N ASP A 44 16.41 -4.13 4.40
CA ASP A 44 17.21 -3.40 3.42
C ASP A 44 16.30 -2.63 2.43
N ILE A 45 16.91 -2.03 1.41
CA ILE A 45 16.20 -1.26 0.39
C ILE A 45 15.20 -2.13 -0.38
N ASP A 46 15.56 -3.37 -0.71
CA ASP A 46 14.70 -4.23 -1.51
C ASP A 46 13.45 -4.63 -0.73
N GLY A 47 13.61 -5.00 0.55
CA GLY A 47 12.47 -5.30 1.41
C GLY A 47 11.57 -4.09 1.68
N TRP A 48 12.16 -2.88 1.77
CA TRP A 48 11.38 -1.65 1.86
C TRP A 48 10.53 -1.40 0.61
N LEU A 49 11.12 -1.53 -0.57
CA LEU A 49 10.42 -1.37 -1.84
C LEU A 49 9.36 -2.48 -2.04
N GLU A 50 9.67 -3.72 -1.65
CA GLU A 50 8.73 -4.84 -1.72
C GLU A 50 7.49 -4.60 -0.83
N ALA A 51 7.69 -4.13 0.41
CA ALA A 51 6.60 -3.75 1.30
C ALA A 51 5.71 -2.66 0.67
N CYS A 52 6.33 -1.66 0.03
CA CYS A 52 5.60 -0.61 -0.69
C CYS A 52 4.80 -1.17 -1.87
N GLN A 53 5.39 -2.07 -2.64
CA GLN A 53 4.72 -2.72 -3.77
C GLN A 53 3.55 -3.58 -3.31
N LYS A 54 3.70 -4.33 -2.22
CA LYS A 54 2.59 -5.12 -1.65
C LYS A 54 1.41 -4.23 -1.27
N VAL A 55 1.66 -3.12 -0.55
CA VAL A 55 0.60 -2.15 -0.22
C VAL A 55 -0.06 -1.63 -1.50
N GLY A 56 0.73 -1.36 -2.55
CA GLY A 56 0.23 -0.95 -3.87
C GLY A 56 -0.66 -2.01 -4.53
N LYS A 57 -0.26 -3.29 -4.48
CA LYS A 57 -1.04 -4.43 -4.99
C LYS A 57 -2.35 -4.57 -4.21
N ASP A 58 -2.29 -4.40 -2.90
CA ASP A 58 -3.45 -4.47 -2.02
C ASP A 58 -4.45 -3.33 -2.30
N LEU A 59 -3.99 -2.11 -2.61
CA LEU A 59 -4.90 -1.02 -3.05
C LEU A 59 -5.73 -1.44 -4.27
N THR A 60 -5.10 -2.04 -5.27
CA THR A 60 -5.78 -2.55 -6.47
C THR A 60 -6.70 -3.71 -6.13
N LYS A 61 -6.19 -4.72 -5.41
CA LYS A 61 -6.94 -5.93 -4.98
C LYS A 61 -8.23 -5.60 -4.24
N TYR A 62 -8.19 -4.62 -3.35
CA TYR A 62 -9.35 -4.22 -2.54
C TYR A 62 -10.15 -3.06 -3.15
N ASN A 63 -9.93 -2.72 -4.43
CA ASN A 63 -10.68 -1.69 -5.17
C ASN A 63 -10.69 -0.32 -4.48
N PHE A 64 -9.54 0.13 -3.99
CA PHE A 64 -9.42 1.44 -3.39
C PHE A 64 -9.66 2.56 -4.41
N THR A 65 -10.21 3.67 -3.93
CA THR A 65 -10.36 4.89 -4.70
C THR A 65 -9.53 6.02 -4.09
N TYR A 66 -8.96 6.84 -4.96
CA TYR A 66 -8.24 8.04 -4.55
C TYR A 66 -9.20 9.02 -3.88
N GLY A 67 -8.77 9.59 -2.76
CA GLY A 67 -9.50 10.65 -2.09
C GLY A 67 -9.10 10.83 -0.64
N SER A 68 -9.75 11.81 -0.01
CA SER A 68 -9.66 12.04 1.43
C SER A 68 -10.41 10.96 2.22
N HIS A 69 -10.23 10.93 3.55
CA HIS A 69 -10.90 10.01 4.50
C HIS A 69 -10.32 8.59 4.60
N SER A 70 -9.09 8.38 4.15
CA SER A 70 -8.32 7.18 4.52
C SER A 70 -8.18 7.06 6.04
N LYS A 71 -8.09 5.82 6.54
CA LYS A 71 -7.92 5.52 7.96
C LYS A 71 -6.45 5.29 8.29
N SER A 72 -6.14 5.30 9.59
CA SER A 72 -4.76 5.20 10.07
C SER A 72 -4.07 3.87 9.77
N THR A 73 -4.81 2.83 9.39
CA THR A 73 -4.29 1.54 8.93
C THR A 73 -4.97 1.10 7.64
N PHE A 74 -4.28 0.29 6.84
CA PHE A 74 -4.83 -0.30 5.62
C PHE A 74 -6.12 -1.09 5.91
N ALA A 75 -6.06 -2.03 6.87
CA ALA A 75 -7.19 -2.87 7.25
C ALA A 75 -8.43 -2.08 7.72
N LYS A 76 -8.23 -0.96 8.43
CA LYS A 76 -9.35 -0.08 8.79
C LYS A 76 -9.93 0.59 7.55
N SER A 77 -9.12 1.04 6.61
CA SER A 77 -9.60 1.65 5.36
C SER A 77 -10.35 0.66 4.47
N VAL A 78 -9.95 -0.61 4.42
CA VAL A 78 -10.68 -1.69 3.72
C VAL A 78 -12.13 -1.77 4.21
N LYS A 79 -12.33 -1.66 5.53
CA LYS A 79 -13.64 -1.70 6.20
C LYS A 79 -14.40 -0.38 6.15
N ASN A 80 -13.75 0.73 5.77
CA ASN A 80 -14.29 2.09 5.89
C ASN A 80 -14.13 2.87 4.58
N GLY A 81 -14.83 2.45 3.53
CA GLY A 81 -14.95 3.20 2.28
C GLY A 81 -13.77 3.10 1.32
N ARG A 82 -12.68 2.39 1.68
CA ARG A 82 -11.55 2.06 0.78
C ARG A 82 -10.97 3.31 0.11
N LYS A 83 -10.80 4.37 0.90
CA LYS A 83 -10.16 5.61 0.46
C LYS A 83 -8.68 5.58 0.77
N ALA A 84 -7.87 6.04 -0.19
CA ALA A 84 -6.44 6.24 -0.02
C ALA A 84 -5.98 7.50 -0.77
N ASN A 85 -4.84 8.03 -0.35
CA ASN A 85 -4.08 9.06 -1.03
C ASN A 85 -2.58 8.80 -0.86
N CYS A 86 -1.75 9.69 -1.41
CA CYS A 86 -0.29 9.55 -1.38
C CYS A 86 0.26 9.39 0.05
N ALA A 87 -0.21 10.21 0.98
CA ALA A 87 0.25 10.15 2.37
C ALA A 87 -0.21 8.87 3.09
N SER A 88 -1.42 8.40 2.85
CA SER A 88 -1.89 7.15 3.47
C SER A 88 -1.17 5.93 2.89
N TYR A 89 -0.91 5.92 1.58
CA TYR A 89 -0.10 4.88 0.94
C TYR A 89 1.28 4.79 1.63
N VAL A 90 2.06 5.87 1.64
CA VAL A 90 3.38 5.91 2.31
C VAL A 90 3.28 5.53 3.79
N SER A 91 2.24 6.00 4.49
CA SER A 91 2.01 5.63 5.90
C SER A 91 1.80 4.14 6.11
N TRP A 92 1.11 3.47 5.18
CA TRP A 92 0.86 2.04 5.27
C TRP A 92 2.07 1.24 4.83
N CYS A 93 2.83 1.69 3.84
CA CYS A 93 4.14 1.10 3.51
C CYS A 93 5.04 1.08 4.74
N LEU A 94 5.18 2.21 5.43
CA LEU A 94 6.01 2.31 6.63
C LEU A 94 5.51 1.44 7.79
N GLN A 95 4.20 1.19 7.88
CA GLN A 95 3.64 0.25 8.86
C GLN A 95 3.90 -1.20 8.47
N GLU A 96 3.72 -1.52 7.19
CA GLU A 96 3.97 -2.83 6.60
C GLU A 96 5.42 -3.25 6.80
N PHE A 97 6.35 -2.33 6.54
CA PHE A 97 7.79 -2.55 6.72
C PHE A 97 8.25 -2.48 8.19
N GLY A 98 7.40 -1.99 9.11
CA GLY A 98 7.71 -1.95 10.56
C GLY A 98 8.43 -0.70 11.07
N VAL A 99 8.70 0.28 10.22
CA VAL A 99 9.23 1.59 10.66
C VAL A 99 8.24 2.29 11.59
N LEU A 100 6.95 2.19 11.25
CA LEU A 100 5.85 2.71 12.06
C LEU A 100 5.08 1.61 12.77
N LYS A 101 4.71 1.90 14.02
CA LYS A 101 3.72 1.08 14.71
C LYS A 101 2.37 1.26 14.03
N LYS A 102 1.58 0.19 14.01
CA LYS A 102 0.22 0.16 13.47
C LYS A 102 -0.60 1.36 13.96
N GLY A 103 -1.18 2.11 13.03
CA GLY A 103 -1.99 3.30 13.29
C GLY A 103 -1.22 4.62 13.39
N GLN A 104 0.10 4.60 13.34
CA GLN A 104 0.89 5.82 13.15
C GLN A 104 0.88 6.23 11.67
N THR A 105 0.78 7.53 11.42
CA THR A 105 0.63 8.07 10.07
C THR A 105 1.60 9.21 9.82
N PHE A 106 1.93 9.36 8.56
CA PHE A 106 2.73 10.41 7.97
C PHE A 106 1.82 11.41 7.21
N TYR A 107 2.16 12.69 7.25
CA TYR A 107 1.54 13.68 6.37
C TYR A 107 2.48 14.86 6.11
N THR A 108 2.58 15.24 4.84
CA THR A 108 3.28 16.44 4.38
C THR A 108 2.31 17.37 3.68
N ASN A 109 2.60 18.66 3.79
CA ASN A 109 1.87 19.70 3.09
C ASN A 109 2.88 20.74 2.60
N ARG A 110 3.09 20.81 1.28
CA ARG A 110 3.94 21.82 0.60
C ARG A 110 5.26 22.08 1.33
N GLY A 111 6.10 21.06 1.42
CA GLY A 111 7.44 21.15 2.03
C GLY A 111 7.44 21.27 3.56
N ARG A 112 6.29 21.04 4.22
CA ARG A 112 6.19 20.97 5.68
C ARG A 112 5.75 19.58 6.12
N LEU A 113 6.38 19.10 7.20
CA LEU A 113 5.94 17.92 7.91
C LEU A 113 4.89 18.31 8.95
N VAL A 114 3.68 17.75 8.86
CA VAL A 114 2.52 18.28 9.59
C VAL A 114 2.18 17.46 10.84
N LYS A 115 2.54 16.17 10.93
CA LYS A 115 2.16 15.31 12.07
C LYS A 115 3.26 14.36 12.57
N ARG A 116 3.26 14.18 13.91
CA ARG A 116 3.78 13.04 14.69
C ARG A 116 5.20 12.55 14.38
N PHE A 117 6.13 13.46 14.08
CA PHE A 117 7.52 13.07 13.85
C PHE A 117 8.29 12.64 15.11
N LYS A 118 7.85 13.07 16.31
CA LYS A 118 8.52 12.68 17.57
C LYS A 118 8.62 11.16 17.73
N SER A 119 7.64 10.39 17.25
CA SER A 119 7.64 8.93 17.35
C SER A 119 8.54 8.21 16.33
N TRP A 120 9.17 8.95 15.43
CA TRP A 120 10.10 8.45 14.41
C TRP A 120 11.55 8.76 14.76
N ARG A 121 11.79 9.51 15.85
CA ARG A 121 13.12 9.89 16.29
C ARG A 121 14.01 8.66 16.40
N GLY A 122 15.17 8.71 15.75
CA GLY A 122 16.14 7.61 15.70
C GLY A 122 15.94 6.62 14.56
N LYS A 123 14.76 6.55 13.92
CA LYS A 123 14.49 5.60 12.82
C LYS A 123 14.71 6.18 11.43
N VAL A 124 14.59 7.49 11.30
CA VAL A 124 14.71 8.19 10.01
C VAL A 124 15.57 9.44 10.15
N GLU A 125 16.07 9.90 9.01
CA GLU A 125 16.72 11.18 8.81
C GLU A 125 15.86 12.06 7.89
N ILE A 126 15.78 13.36 8.18
CA ILE A 126 15.18 14.34 7.27
C ILE A 126 16.31 15.14 6.63
N ILE A 127 16.39 15.08 5.30
CA ILE A 127 17.42 15.78 4.53
C ILE A 127 16.73 16.87 3.72
N ARG A 128 17.07 18.14 3.98
CA ARG A 128 16.57 19.29 3.22
C ARG A 128 17.27 19.33 1.86
N ILE A 129 16.50 19.46 0.79
CA ILE A 129 17.01 19.54 -0.58
C ILE A 129 16.68 20.91 -1.16
N ASN A 130 15.40 21.29 -1.17
CA ASN A 130 14.92 22.56 -1.70
C ASN A 130 15.38 22.85 -3.14
N GLU A 131 15.32 21.86 -4.01
CA GLU A 131 15.79 21.94 -5.40
C GLU A 131 14.78 21.28 -6.36
N GLN A 132 14.81 21.69 -7.63
CA GLN A 132 13.99 21.08 -8.68
C GLN A 132 14.46 19.64 -8.94
N THR A 133 13.52 18.69 -9.04
CA THR A 133 13.81 17.24 -9.16
C THR A 133 14.83 16.90 -10.24
N SER A 134 14.77 17.56 -11.39
CA SER A 134 15.69 17.34 -12.51
C SER A 134 17.15 17.64 -12.17
N LYS A 135 17.41 18.50 -11.18
CA LYS A 135 18.75 18.91 -10.75
C LYS A 135 19.27 18.07 -9.57
N VAL A 136 18.40 17.37 -8.84
CA VAL A 136 18.80 16.56 -7.68
C VAL A 136 19.55 15.31 -8.12
N LYS A 137 20.81 15.19 -7.69
CA LYS A 137 21.71 14.06 -8.02
C LYS A 137 21.89 13.02 -6.91
N ASN A 138 21.54 13.35 -5.67
CA ASN A 138 21.85 12.56 -4.48
C ASN A 138 20.64 11.88 -3.83
N LEU A 139 19.56 11.68 -4.58
CA LEU A 139 18.46 10.81 -4.13
C LEU A 139 18.96 9.37 -4.03
N LYS A 140 18.61 8.69 -2.94
CA LYS A 140 18.88 7.27 -2.76
C LYS A 140 17.58 6.49 -2.88
N PRO A 141 17.59 5.31 -3.54
CA PRO A 141 16.44 4.40 -3.51
C PRO A 141 15.90 4.26 -2.09
N GLY A 142 14.57 4.20 -1.97
CA GLY A 142 13.87 4.17 -0.69
C GLY A 142 13.56 5.54 -0.07
N ASP A 143 14.16 6.64 -0.57
CA ASP A 143 13.83 7.98 -0.09
C ASP A 143 12.34 8.30 -0.26
N ILE A 144 11.70 8.70 0.83
CA ILE A 144 10.34 9.24 0.80
C ILE A 144 10.45 10.73 0.48
N VAL A 145 9.92 11.13 -0.67
CA VAL A 145 10.06 12.49 -1.19
C VAL A 145 8.86 13.34 -0.77
N ALA A 146 9.15 14.52 -0.24
CA ALA A 146 8.17 15.54 0.10
C ALA A 146 8.35 16.77 -0.81
N TRP A 147 7.28 17.14 -1.49
CA TRP A 147 7.26 18.17 -2.52
C TRP A 147 6.99 19.54 -1.92
N GLY A 148 7.69 20.57 -2.40
CA GLY A 148 7.63 21.94 -1.88
C GLY A 148 6.51 22.77 -2.50
N ASP A 149 6.20 22.54 -3.77
CA ASP A 149 5.28 23.32 -4.59
C ASP A 149 3.95 22.60 -4.89
N ILE A 150 3.85 21.31 -4.53
CA ILE A 150 2.62 20.51 -4.64
C ILE A 150 2.33 19.74 -3.35
N VAL A 151 1.06 19.39 -3.13
CA VAL A 151 0.66 18.50 -2.04
C VAL A 151 0.78 17.05 -2.52
N HIS A 152 1.98 16.49 -2.41
CA HIS A 152 2.25 15.12 -2.83
C HIS A 152 3.35 14.48 -1.98
N THR A 153 3.44 13.15 -2.05
CA THR A 153 4.58 12.36 -1.55
C THR A 153 4.62 11.01 -2.25
N ASN A 154 5.81 10.48 -2.45
CA ASN A 154 6.06 9.21 -3.11
C ASN A 154 7.43 8.66 -2.69
N ILE A 155 7.75 7.42 -3.10
CA ILE A 155 9.02 6.77 -2.79
C ILE A 155 9.86 6.73 -4.07
N TYR A 156 11.10 7.21 -3.98
CA TYR A 156 12.08 7.09 -5.07
C TYR A 156 12.64 5.67 -5.11
N ALA A 157 12.66 5.05 -6.29
CA ALA A 157 13.05 3.65 -6.48
C ALA A 157 14.35 3.49 -7.31
N GLY A 158 15.09 4.59 -7.53
CA GLY A 158 16.31 4.60 -8.35
C GLY A 158 16.09 5.18 -9.74
N GLU A 159 16.98 4.86 -10.68
CA GLU A 159 16.93 5.31 -12.06
C GLU A 159 16.93 4.10 -13.00
N ASN A 160 16.32 4.24 -14.17
CA ASN A 160 16.48 3.24 -15.24
C ASN A 160 17.78 3.48 -16.03
N ALA A 161 18.06 2.63 -17.02
CA ALA A 161 19.25 2.73 -17.87
C ALA A 161 19.38 4.04 -18.67
N LYS A 162 18.30 4.84 -18.77
CA LYS A 162 18.28 6.16 -19.42
C LYS A 162 18.50 7.32 -18.43
N GLY A 163 18.72 7.03 -17.15
CA GLY A 163 18.82 8.04 -16.09
C GLY A 163 17.48 8.65 -15.69
N GLU A 164 16.35 8.04 -16.08
CA GLU A 164 15.03 8.52 -15.69
C GLU A 164 14.68 8.02 -14.29
N LYS A 165 14.21 8.94 -13.45
CA LYS A 165 13.85 8.65 -12.06
C LYS A 165 12.61 7.76 -11.98
N LEU A 166 12.73 6.68 -11.23
CA LEU A 166 11.69 5.70 -10.99
C LEU A 166 11.03 5.92 -9.62
N TRP A 167 9.73 5.69 -9.56
CA TRP A 167 8.93 5.98 -8.37
C TRP A 167 7.89 4.91 -8.09
N LEU A 168 7.62 4.71 -6.81
CA LEU A 168 6.37 4.13 -6.32
C LEU A 168 5.44 5.25 -5.85
N ASP A 169 4.26 5.31 -6.45
CA ASP A 169 3.33 6.43 -6.28
C ASP A 169 1.97 5.92 -5.78
N GLY A 170 1.53 6.42 -4.63
CA GLY A 170 0.17 6.21 -4.12
C GLY A 170 -0.75 7.40 -4.36
N GLY A 171 -0.34 8.33 -5.21
CA GLY A 171 -1.05 9.55 -5.56
C GLY A 171 -2.05 9.36 -6.69
N SER A 172 -2.57 10.50 -7.15
CA SER A 172 -3.58 10.52 -8.22
C SER A 172 -3.05 9.93 -9.53
N ALA A 173 -1.74 10.02 -9.77
CA ALA A 173 -1.10 9.47 -10.97
C ALA A 173 -1.21 7.94 -11.02
N ALA A 174 -1.24 7.24 -9.88
CA ALA A 174 -1.40 5.79 -9.84
C ALA A 174 -2.83 5.28 -10.01
N THR A 175 -3.76 6.17 -10.38
CA THR A 175 -5.20 5.88 -10.50
C THR A 175 -5.76 6.14 -11.89
N THR A 176 -6.86 5.48 -12.24
CA THR A 176 -7.59 5.71 -13.48
C THR A 176 -8.09 7.15 -13.55
N LYS A 177 -8.18 7.69 -14.77
CA LYS A 177 -8.86 8.97 -15.02
C LYS A 177 -10.39 8.79 -14.90
N GLY A 178 -11.09 9.84 -14.48
CA GLY A 178 -12.55 9.83 -14.35
C GLY A 178 -13.04 10.32 -12.98
N SER A 179 -14.36 10.34 -12.80
CA SER A 179 -15.02 10.76 -11.55
C SER A 179 -14.65 9.86 -10.36
N VAL A 180 -14.56 8.55 -10.61
CA VAL A 180 -14.05 7.56 -9.66
C VAL A 180 -12.64 7.13 -10.07
N ARG A 181 -11.67 7.53 -9.26
CA ARG A 181 -10.26 7.29 -9.52
C ARG A 181 -9.79 6.04 -8.80
N ARG A 182 -9.75 4.89 -9.47
CA ARG A 182 -9.35 3.60 -8.89
C ARG A 182 -7.86 3.35 -9.05
N TYR A 183 -7.22 2.75 -8.05
CA TYR A 183 -5.82 2.36 -8.14
C TYR A 183 -5.64 1.17 -9.10
N TYR A 184 -4.61 1.23 -9.94
CA TYR A 184 -4.28 0.15 -10.88
C TYR A 184 -2.77 -0.10 -11.04
N ARG A 185 -1.93 0.84 -10.55
CA ARG A 185 -0.47 0.79 -10.75
C ARG A 185 0.35 1.28 -9.56
N ALA A 186 -0.24 1.36 -8.36
CA ALA A 186 0.49 1.81 -7.17
C ALA A 186 1.61 0.84 -6.75
N ASP A 187 1.62 -0.39 -7.27
CA ASP A 187 2.68 -1.38 -7.10
C ASP A 187 3.80 -1.29 -8.16
N LYS A 188 3.61 -0.49 -9.20
CA LYS A 188 4.55 -0.41 -10.33
C LYS A 188 5.60 0.65 -10.08
N ILE A 189 6.85 0.23 -10.16
CA ILE A 189 8.00 1.13 -10.21
C ILE A 189 8.07 1.68 -11.63
N MET A 190 7.85 2.97 -11.80
CA MET A 190 7.82 3.59 -13.12
C MET A 190 8.17 5.07 -13.11
N THR A 191 8.32 5.65 -14.30
CA THR A 191 8.55 7.07 -14.49
C THR A 191 7.27 7.88 -14.33
N TYR A 192 7.43 9.14 -13.90
CA TYR A 192 6.34 10.11 -13.78
C TYR A 192 6.85 11.50 -14.17
N ASP A 193 6.87 11.79 -15.46
CA ASP A 193 7.52 12.98 -16.03
C ASP A 193 7.03 14.30 -15.42
N TYR A 194 5.76 14.35 -15.00
CA TYR A 194 5.20 15.55 -14.36
C TYR A 194 5.95 15.96 -13.09
N LEU A 195 6.65 15.04 -12.42
CA LEU A 195 7.43 15.30 -11.21
C LEU A 195 8.75 16.04 -11.48
N ASN A 196 9.27 15.98 -12.70
CA ASN A 196 10.58 16.54 -13.04
C ASN A 196 10.62 18.07 -12.92
N LYS A 197 9.47 18.74 -13.13
CA LYS A 197 9.35 20.20 -13.00
C LYS A 197 9.15 20.68 -11.57
N HIS A 198 8.79 19.78 -10.64
CA HIS A 198 8.43 20.14 -9.27
C HIS A 198 9.64 20.19 -8.36
N LYS A 199 9.49 20.89 -7.22
CA LYS A 199 10.55 21.12 -6.24
C LYS A 199 10.49 20.06 -5.15
N ILE A 200 11.59 19.35 -4.92
CA ILE A 200 11.76 18.52 -3.73
C ILE A 200 12.14 19.44 -2.57
N ALA A 201 11.29 19.51 -1.54
CA ALA A 201 11.61 20.29 -0.35
C ALA A 201 12.57 19.52 0.56
N PHE A 202 12.25 18.27 0.82
CA PHE A 202 13.08 17.38 1.64
C PHE A 202 12.77 15.92 1.32
N VAL A 203 13.68 15.06 1.73
CA VAL A 203 13.46 13.62 1.76
C VAL A 203 13.47 13.11 3.19
N ILE A 204 12.74 12.03 3.42
CA ILE A 204 12.82 11.24 4.64
C ILE A 204 13.48 9.92 4.25
N ARG A 205 14.63 9.65 4.88
CA ARG A 205 15.41 8.45 4.66
C ARG A 205 15.32 7.55 5.89
N ILE A 206 15.00 6.27 5.69
CA ILE A 206 15.02 5.29 6.77
C ILE A 206 16.49 4.99 7.09
N LYS A 207 16.85 5.03 8.38
CA LYS A 207 18.23 4.76 8.81
C LYS A 207 18.50 3.26 8.79
N GLY A 208 19.68 2.87 8.33
CA GLY A 208 20.10 1.47 8.28
C GLY A 208 19.63 0.71 7.06
N LEU A 209 18.99 1.39 6.10
CA LEU A 209 18.80 0.89 4.73
C LEU A 209 19.86 1.45 3.79
#